data_AF-A0A952A345-F1
#
_entry.id   AF-A0A952A345-F1
#
_cell.length_a   1.000
_cell.length_b   1.000
_cell.length_c   1.000
_cell.angle_alpha   90.00
_cell.angle_beta   90.00
_cell.angle_gamma   90.00
#
_symmetry.space_group_name_H-M   'P 1'
#
loop_
_entity.id
_entity.type
_entity.pdbx_description
1 polymer ?
#
loop_
_entity_poly.entity_id
_entity_poly.type
_entity_poly.pdbx_seq_one_letter_code
_entity_poly.pdbx_strand_id
1 'polypeptide(L)'
;MRRLSVLLVLGLFFQLSVQTVRAVSDPPLFTCITPIGEVIATYPSGTHGIPGDNGTYTGSDTVYRIDSDHLLQCFCPDNNQSGIQSNWWKISGLSEEDISFFRKRGWIYVPNGALWGLDEAPYLVRNEFYACQGQGGGGDNGGGGGSSSSSSGGSSSSDSGVGGGAGSVLGVSALAETGSARTILAFLIIGGLFAFAAYKLRRQ
;
A
#
# COMPACT_ATOMS: atom_id res chain seq x y z
N MET A 1 -12.03 -29.29 47.72
CA MET A 1 -11.24 -29.30 46.47
C MET A 1 -11.94 -28.61 45.29
N ARG A 2 -13.22 -28.89 44.97
CA ARG A 2 -13.95 -28.23 43.85
C ARG A 2 -13.94 -26.69 43.84
N ARG A 3 -14.02 -26.01 44.99
CA ARG A 3 -14.03 -24.53 45.06
C ARG A 3 -12.66 -23.89 44.79
N LEU A 4 -11.56 -24.59 45.08
CA LEU A 4 -10.21 -24.10 44.84
C LEU A 4 -9.85 -24.16 43.35
N SER A 5 -10.30 -25.21 42.66
CA SER A 5 -10.11 -25.36 41.21
C SER A 5 -10.84 -24.29 40.40
N VAL A 6 -12.03 -23.86 40.82
CA VAL A 6 -12.80 -22.80 40.14
C VAL A 6 -12.09 -21.43 40.26
N LEU A 7 -11.54 -21.11 41.44
CA LEU A 7 -10.81 -19.86 41.66
C LEU A 7 -9.50 -19.80 40.87
N LEU A 8 -8.80 -20.93 40.72
CA LEU A 8 -7.55 -21.02 39.97
C LEU A 8 -7.78 -20.85 38.46
N VAL A 9 -8.90 -21.37 37.93
CA VAL A 9 -9.31 -21.17 36.53
C VAL A 9 -9.72 -19.71 36.28
N LEU A 10 -10.45 -19.08 37.21
CA LEU A 10 -10.87 -17.68 37.09
C LEU A 10 -9.66 -16.72 37.15
N GLY A 11 -8.67 -17.03 37.99
CA GLY A 11 -7.42 -16.25 38.09
C GLY A 11 -6.55 -16.34 36.83
N LEU A 12 -6.53 -17.49 36.16
CA LEU A 12 -5.76 -17.69 34.93
C LEU A 12 -6.37 -16.95 33.72
N PHE A 13 -7.70 -16.79 33.70
CA PHE A 13 -8.41 -15.97 32.71
C PHE A 13 -8.13 -14.46 32.86
N PHE A 14 -7.88 -13.98 34.10
CA PHE A 14 -7.62 -12.56 34.37
C PHE A 14 -6.21 -12.09 34.01
N GLN A 15 -5.27 -13.01 33.76
CA GLN A 15 -3.88 -12.71 33.38
C GLN A 15 -3.68 -12.61 31.85
N LEU A 16 -4.71 -12.91 31.06
CA LEU A 16 -4.67 -12.71 29.62
C LEU A 16 -5.02 -11.25 29.32
N SER A 17 -4.01 -10.36 29.42
CA SER A 17 -4.14 -8.99 28.94
C SER A 17 -4.40 -9.04 27.42
N VAL A 18 -5.62 -8.72 27.02
CA VAL A 18 -5.98 -8.58 25.60
C VAL A 18 -5.25 -7.35 25.09
N GLN A 19 -4.15 -7.54 24.35
CA GLN A 19 -3.51 -6.42 23.67
C GLN A 19 -4.42 -5.98 22.52
N THR A 20 -4.84 -4.72 22.55
CA THR A 20 -5.59 -4.11 21.46
C THR A 20 -4.66 -3.95 20.27
N VAL A 21 -4.82 -4.81 19.26
CA VAL A 21 -4.14 -4.63 17.97
C VAL A 21 -4.88 -3.53 17.21
N ARG A 22 -4.14 -2.47 16.82
CA ARG A 22 -4.64 -1.47 15.87
C ARG A 22 -4.24 -1.93 14.48
N ALA A 23 -5.23 -2.19 13.64
CA ALA A 23 -4.99 -2.43 12.22
C ALA A 23 -4.77 -1.07 11.56
N VAL A 24 -3.57 -0.84 11.03
CA VAL A 24 -3.34 0.25 10.10
C VAL A 24 -3.84 -0.21 8.73
N SER A 25 -4.82 0.50 8.17
CA SER A 25 -5.29 0.24 6.82
C SER A 25 -4.22 0.62 5.81
N ASP A 26 -4.02 -0.22 4.79
CA ASP A 26 -3.18 0.16 3.66
C ASP A 26 -3.73 1.45 3.03
N PRO A 27 -2.86 2.40 2.66
CA PRO A 27 -3.31 3.63 2.03
C PRO A 27 -3.96 3.33 0.68
N PRO A 28 -5.01 4.07 0.32
CA PRO A 28 -5.67 3.92 -0.97
C PRO A 28 -4.68 4.12 -2.13
N LEU A 29 -4.79 3.27 -3.16
CA LEU A 29 -3.94 3.36 -4.35
C LEU A 29 -4.58 4.34 -5.34
N PHE A 30 -3.95 5.49 -5.55
CA PHE A 30 -4.30 6.46 -6.58
C PHE A 30 -3.36 6.32 -7.77
N THR A 31 -3.85 6.65 -8.97
CA THR A 31 -3.06 6.49 -10.19
C THR A 31 -3.10 7.74 -11.06
N CYS A 32 -1.97 8.04 -11.70
CA CYS A 32 -1.87 9.14 -12.66
C CYS A 32 -2.52 8.84 -14.02
N ILE A 33 -2.93 7.60 -14.28
CA ILE A 33 -3.65 7.21 -15.50
C ILE A 33 -5.08 7.76 -15.46
N THR A 34 -5.71 7.68 -14.29
CA THR A 34 -7.04 8.26 -14.03
C THR A 34 -6.96 9.05 -12.72
N PRO A 35 -6.34 10.24 -12.74
CA PRO A 35 -6.16 11.03 -11.54
C PRO A 35 -7.53 11.45 -11.01
N ILE A 36 -7.66 11.45 -9.69
CA ILE A 36 -8.82 11.95 -8.97
C ILE A 36 -8.38 13.12 -8.08
N GLY A 37 -9.34 13.84 -7.52
CA GLY A 37 -9.05 14.96 -6.60
C GLY A 37 -8.91 16.31 -7.28
N GLU A 38 -8.55 17.32 -6.49
CA GLU A 38 -8.39 18.71 -6.89
C GLU A 38 -6.94 18.98 -7.33
N VAL A 39 -6.73 19.63 -8.47
CA VAL A 39 -5.40 20.08 -8.87
C VAL A 39 -4.96 21.25 -7.99
N ILE A 40 -3.82 21.09 -7.30
CA ILE A 40 -3.29 22.12 -6.39
C ILE A 40 -2.05 22.79 -6.92
N ALA A 41 -1.34 22.13 -7.83
CA ALA A 41 -0.18 22.68 -8.52
C ALA A 41 -0.05 22.03 -9.89
N THR A 42 0.34 22.84 -10.87
CA THR A 42 0.66 22.37 -12.22
C THR A 42 1.89 23.10 -12.72
N TYR A 43 2.87 22.32 -13.11
CA TYR A 43 4.12 22.79 -13.69
C TYR A 43 4.19 22.20 -15.11
N PRO A 44 3.93 22.99 -16.15
CA PRO A 44 3.92 22.47 -17.52
C PRO A 44 5.32 22.07 -18.01
N SER A 45 6.36 22.60 -17.38
CA SER A 45 7.76 22.28 -17.63
C SER A 45 8.58 22.71 -16.42
N GLY A 46 9.66 22.01 -16.12
CA GLY A 46 10.59 22.42 -15.07
C GLY A 46 11.55 21.31 -14.70
N THR A 47 12.36 21.61 -13.69
CA THR A 47 13.24 20.64 -13.06
C THR A 47 12.58 20.13 -11.79
N HIS A 48 12.32 18.83 -11.72
CA HIS A 48 11.60 18.17 -10.64
C HIS A 48 12.49 17.14 -9.94
N GLY A 49 12.37 17.09 -8.62
CA GLY A 49 12.90 16.00 -7.81
C GLY A 49 11.89 14.87 -7.69
N ILE A 50 12.38 13.67 -7.40
CA ILE A 50 11.55 12.51 -7.04
C ILE A 50 11.96 12.09 -5.63
N PRO A 51 11.03 11.99 -4.66
CA PRO A 51 11.37 11.60 -3.30
C PRO A 51 12.12 10.27 -3.26
N GLY A 52 13.21 10.20 -2.52
CA GLY A 52 14.03 8.98 -2.42
C GLY A 52 14.97 8.71 -3.60
N ASP A 53 14.95 9.57 -4.62
CA ASP A 53 15.94 9.57 -5.71
C ASP A 53 16.78 10.85 -5.64
N ASN A 54 18.08 10.74 -5.96
CA ASN A 54 18.99 11.88 -6.10
C ASN A 54 19.05 12.39 -7.55
N GLY A 55 18.36 11.71 -8.46
CA GLY A 55 18.19 12.12 -9.84
C GLY A 55 17.45 13.45 -9.95
N THR A 56 17.80 14.19 -10.99
CA THR A 56 17.12 15.43 -11.36
C THR A 56 16.44 15.20 -12.69
N TYR A 57 15.13 15.41 -12.73
CA TYR A 57 14.32 15.14 -13.91
C TYR A 57 13.80 16.44 -14.50
N THR A 58 13.63 16.46 -15.82
CA THR A 58 13.02 17.60 -16.53
C THR A 58 11.76 17.13 -17.23
N GLY A 59 10.69 17.88 -17.09
CA GLY A 59 9.37 17.42 -17.49
C GLY A 59 8.24 18.30 -17.00
N SER A 60 7.02 17.84 -17.24
CA SER A 60 5.81 18.38 -16.63
C SER A 60 5.48 17.64 -15.33
N ASP A 61 4.83 18.33 -14.41
CA ASP A 61 4.42 17.77 -13.12
C ASP A 61 3.07 18.34 -12.70
N THR A 62 2.16 17.48 -12.24
CA THR A 62 0.85 17.90 -11.72
C THR A 62 0.61 17.25 -10.38
N VAL A 63 0.23 18.05 -9.39
CA VAL A 63 -0.07 17.60 -8.03
C VAL A 63 -1.56 17.71 -7.78
N TYR A 64 -2.16 16.60 -7.38
CA TYR A 64 -3.56 16.45 -7.03
C TYR A 64 -3.69 16.24 -5.51
N ARG A 65 -4.59 16.98 -4.89
CA ARG A 65 -5.05 16.74 -3.53
C ARG A 65 -6.27 15.86 -3.57
N ILE A 66 -6.16 14.66 -2.99
CA ILE A 66 -7.27 13.71 -2.93
C ILE A 66 -8.15 14.02 -1.72
N ASP A 67 -7.51 14.19 -0.57
CA ASP A 67 -8.13 14.59 0.69
C ASP A 67 -7.10 15.36 1.57
N SER A 68 -7.35 15.49 2.87
CA SER A 68 -6.45 16.23 3.78
C SER A 68 -5.10 15.57 4.02
N ASP A 69 -5.02 14.25 3.83
CA ASP A 69 -3.86 13.44 4.18
C ASP A 69 -3.19 12.82 2.94
N HIS A 70 -3.90 12.72 1.82
CA HIS A 70 -3.39 12.06 0.62
C HIS A 70 -3.24 13.02 -0.56
N LEU A 71 -2.06 12.95 -1.19
CA LEU A 71 -1.78 13.65 -2.44
C LEU A 71 -1.21 12.69 -3.48
N LEU A 72 -1.49 13.00 -4.74
CA LEU A 72 -0.97 12.29 -5.89
C LEU A 72 -0.16 13.26 -6.74
N GLN A 73 1.12 12.98 -6.93
CA GLN A 73 1.98 13.75 -7.83
C GLN A 73 2.26 12.93 -9.07
N CYS A 74 2.05 13.55 -10.24
CA CYS A 74 2.17 12.93 -11.54
C CYS A 74 3.24 13.65 -12.34
N PHE A 75 4.45 13.09 -12.33
CA PHE A 75 5.56 13.59 -13.09
C PHE A 75 5.65 12.90 -14.45
N CYS A 76 5.83 13.68 -15.51
CA CYS A 76 6.04 13.21 -16.88
C CYS A 76 7.31 13.83 -17.47
N PRO A 77 8.33 13.03 -17.80
CA PRO A 77 9.57 13.57 -18.34
C PRO A 77 9.41 14.04 -19.80
N ASP A 78 10.16 15.09 -20.17
CA ASP A 78 10.09 15.73 -21.51
C ASP A 78 10.44 14.78 -22.67
N ASN A 79 11.21 13.74 -22.37
CA ASN A 79 11.67 12.75 -23.34
C ASN A 79 10.61 11.68 -23.70
N ASN A 80 9.35 11.87 -23.31
CA ASN A 80 8.24 10.94 -23.52
C ASN A 80 8.51 9.53 -22.98
N GLN A 81 9.36 9.41 -21.96
CA GLN A 81 9.59 8.14 -21.25
C GLN A 81 8.49 7.87 -20.22
N SER A 82 8.62 6.75 -19.50
CA SER A 82 7.72 6.41 -18.40
C SER A 82 7.72 7.53 -17.35
N GLY A 83 6.52 8.02 -17.03
CA GLY A 83 6.31 8.94 -15.93
C GLY A 83 6.49 8.27 -14.59
N ILE A 84 6.60 9.10 -13.56
CA ILE A 84 6.70 8.66 -12.17
C ILE A 84 5.50 9.22 -11.42
N GLN A 85 4.70 8.33 -10.84
CA GLN A 85 3.64 8.71 -9.91
C GLN A 85 4.17 8.59 -8.49
N SER A 86 3.99 9.64 -7.69
CA SER A 86 4.34 9.66 -6.27
C SER A 86 3.07 9.79 -5.45
N ASN A 87 2.74 8.74 -4.71
CA ASN A 87 1.63 8.71 -3.78
C ASN A 87 2.12 9.20 -2.42
N TRP A 88 1.62 10.36 -1.99
CA TRP A 88 1.97 11.00 -0.73
C TRP A 88 0.90 10.74 0.31
N TRP A 89 1.34 10.33 1.50
CA TRP A 89 0.48 10.12 2.65
C TRP A 89 1.02 10.86 3.86
N LYS A 90 0.22 11.78 4.41
CA LYS A 90 0.51 12.56 5.61
C LYS A 90 0.33 11.66 6.83
N ILE A 91 1.38 11.54 7.64
CA ILE A 91 1.43 10.52 8.70
C ILE A 91 1.53 11.12 10.11
N SER A 92 0.92 12.29 10.33
CA SER A 92 0.96 12.99 11.62
C SER A 92 0.39 12.21 12.83
N GLY A 93 -0.22 11.04 12.61
CA GLY A 93 -0.75 10.16 13.66
C GLY A 93 -0.19 8.74 13.70
N LEU A 94 0.79 8.38 12.87
CA LEU A 94 1.37 7.03 12.86
C LEU A 94 2.46 6.89 13.92
N SER A 95 2.62 5.68 14.46
CA SER A 95 3.74 5.37 15.36
C SER A 95 5.01 5.02 14.58
N GLU A 96 6.17 5.07 15.24
CA GLU A 96 7.45 4.72 14.62
C GLU A 96 7.51 3.25 14.15
N GLU A 97 6.80 2.36 14.84
CA GLU A 97 6.66 0.97 14.44
C GLU A 97 5.94 0.83 13.10
N ASP A 98 4.86 1.59 12.89
CA ASP A 98 4.10 1.62 11.64
C ASP A 98 4.94 2.23 10.51
N ILE A 99 5.66 3.33 10.78
CA ILE A 99 6.58 3.94 9.83
C ILE A 99 7.66 2.92 9.40
N SER A 100 8.21 2.16 10.34
CA SER A 100 9.17 1.08 10.06
C SER A 100 8.55 -0.03 9.20
N PHE A 101 7.30 -0.40 9.48
CA PHE A 101 6.54 -1.40 8.72
C PHE A 101 6.30 -0.97 7.26
N PHE A 102 5.98 0.30 7.00
CA PHE A 102 5.83 0.82 5.64
C PHE A 102 7.16 1.01 4.92
N ARG A 103 8.22 1.44 5.61
CA ARG A 103 9.57 1.54 5.02
C ARG A 103 10.04 0.19 4.47
N LYS A 104 9.78 -0.91 5.19
CA LYS A 104 10.08 -2.27 4.71
C LYS A 104 9.30 -2.68 3.45
N ARG A 105 8.20 -2.00 3.15
CA ARG A 105 7.38 -2.19 1.93
C ARG A 105 7.75 -1.24 0.79
N GLY A 106 8.83 -0.49 0.93
CA GLY A 106 9.30 0.44 -0.10
C GLY A 106 8.70 1.84 -0.02
N TRP A 107 8.04 2.20 1.09
CA TRP A 107 7.66 3.58 1.35
C TRP A 107 8.87 4.40 1.81
N ILE A 108 8.99 5.61 1.29
CA ILE A 108 10.05 6.55 1.60
C ILE A 108 9.52 7.52 2.65
N TYR A 109 10.24 7.64 3.77
CA TYR A 109 9.90 8.59 4.82
C TYR A 109 10.48 9.97 4.51
N VAL A 110 9.60 10.97 4.45
CA VAL A 110 9.96 12.37 4.27
C VAL A 110 9.62 13.11 5.57
N PRO A 111 10.63 13.58 6.34
CA PRO A 111 10.39 14.17 7.65
C PRO A 111 9.67 15.53 7.59
N ASN A 112 9.78 16.26 6.47
CA ASN A 112 9.13 17.54 6.28
C ASN A 112 8.72 17.75 4.82
N GLY A 113 7.41 17.86 4.57
CA GLY A 113 6.82 18.12 3.26
C GLY A 113 7.06 19.54 2.71
N ALA A 114 7.47 20.51 3.54
CA ALA A 114 7.66 21.90 3.12
C ALA A 114 8.72 22.06 2.01
N LEU A 115 9.74 21.18 1.99
CA LEU A 115 10.76 21.16 0.93
C LEU A 115 10.20 20.74 -0.44
N TRP A 116 9.02 20.13 -0.44
CA TRP A 116 8.29 19.65 -1.61
C TRP A 116 7.07 20.52 -1.94
N GLY A 117 6.94 21.68 -1.28
CA GLY A 117 5.78 22.57 -1.45
C GLY A 117 4.49 22.04 -0.83
N LEU A 118 4.59 21.09 0.10
CA LEU A 118 3.47 20.56 0.89
C LEU A 118 3.44 21.20 2.28
N ASP A 119 2.45 20.82 3.10
CA ASP A 119 2.38 21.24 4.49
C ASP A 119 3.66 20.83 5.27
N GLU A 120 3.99 21.58 6.31
CA GLU A 120 5.08 21.26 7.23
C GLU A 120 4.70 20.09 8.16
N ALA A 121 4.69 18.88 7.59
CA ALA A 121 4.32 17.64 8.25
C ALA A 121 5.17 16.47 7.72
N PRO A 122 5.24 15.34 8.47
CA PRO A 122 5.86 14.12 7.98
C PRO A 122 4.97 13.39 6.97
N TYR A 123 5.59 12.86 5.93
CA TYR A 123 4.93 12.10 4.87
C TYR A 123 5.61 10.75 4.62
N LEU A 124 4.81 9.78 4.18
CA LEU A 124 5.28 8.59 3.49
C LEU A 124 5.00 8.74 2.00
N VAL A 125 5.98 8.42 1.17
CA VAL A 125 5.84 8.48 -0.28
C VAL A 125 6.11 7.13 -0.89
N ARG A 126 5.31 6.74 -1.88
CA ARG A 126 5.58 5.58 -2.71
C ARG A 126 5.59 5.99 -4.18
N ASN A 127 6.72 5.71 -4.84
CA ASN A 127 6.90 5.99 -6.25
C ASN A 127 6.57 4.75 -7.08
N GLU A 128 5.86 4.94 -8.18
CA GLU A 128 5.59 3.89 -9.16
C GLU A 128 5.72 4.48 -10.56
N PHE A 129 6.07 3.62 -11.53
CA PHE A 129 6.16 4.05 -12.93
C PHE A 129 4.78 3.97 -13.59
N TYR A 130 4.44 4.95 -14.41
CA TYR A 130 3.24 4.95 -15.21
C TYR A 130 3.51 5.43 -16.65
N ALA A 131 2.63 5.08 -17.57
CA ALA A 131 2.70 5.59 -18.93
C ALA A 131 2.11 7.00 -18.97
N CYS A 132 2.94 7.99 -19.28
CA CYS A 132 2.47 9.33 -19.58
C CYS A 132 1.57 9.25 -20.81
N GLN A 133 0.28 9.51 -20.62
CA GLN A 133 -0.58 9.82 -21.75
C GLN A 133 -0.09 11.18 -22.23
N GLY A 134 0.59 11.19 -23.38
CA GLY A 134 1.16 12.42 -23.93
C GLY A 134 0.15 13.54 -23.81
N GLN A 135 0.55 14.62 -23.14
CA GLN A 135 -0.24 15.83 -23.00
C GLN A 135 -0.80 16.16 -24.38
N GLY A 136 -2.08 15.87 -24.60
CA GLY A 136 -2.83 16.39 -25.73
C GLY A 136 -2.82 17.89 -25.55
N GLY A 137 -1.80 18.55 -26.11
CA GLY A 137 -1.70 19.98 -26.16
C GLY A 137 -2.95 20.51 -26.85
N GLY A 138 -3.83 21.13 -26.07
CA GLY A 138 -4.84 22.04 -26.59
C GLY A 138 -4.10 23.15 -27.32
N GLY A 139 -4.07 23.04 -28.64
CA GLY A 139 -3.46 23.98 -29.57
C GLY A 139 -4.23 23.95 -30.87
N ASP A 140 -5.40 24.61 -30.87
CA ASP A 140 -6.13 24.91 -32.09
C ASP A 140 -5.32 25.88 -32.97
N ASN A 141 -4.94 25.41 -34.16
CA ASN A 141 -5.06 26.07 -35.48
C ASN A 141 -3.91 25.69 -36.43
N GLY A 142 -4.26 25.12 -37.60
CA GLY A 142 -3.42 25.23 -38.80
C GLY A 142 -3.22 23.97 -39.64
N GLY A 143 -4.27 23.54 -40.33
CA GLY A 143 -4.25 23.14 -41.74
C GLY A 143 -3.16 22.19 -42.28
N GLY A 144 -3.60 20.98 -42.66
CA GLY A 144 -3.43 20.45 -44.02
C GLY A 144 -2.18 19.59 -44.30
N GLY A 145 -2.44 18.42 -44.89
CA GLY A 145 -1.44 17.67 -45.67
C GLY A 145 -1.37 16.20 -45.29
N GLY A 146 -2.22 15.38 -45.90
CA GLY A 146 -2.23 13.94 -45.71
C GLY A 146 -0.99 13.23 -46.27
N SER A 147 -0.73 12.04 -45.75
CA SER A 147 -0.07 10.93 -46.45
C SER A 147 -0.36 9.65 -45.69
N SER A 148 -1.15 8.80 -46.32
CA SER A 148 -1.41 7.41 -45.95
C SER A 148 -0.15 6.55 -46.05
N SER A 149 0.16 5.80 -45.00
CA SER A 149 0.90 4.54 -45.13
C SER A 149 0.27 3.50 -44.22
N SER A 150 -0.52 2.64 -44.86
CA SER A 150 -0.96 1.36 -44.34
C SER A 150 0.22 0.40 -44.24
N SER A 151 0.47 -0.11 -43.03
CA SER A 151 1.20 -1.38 -42.84
C SER A 151 0.46 -2.22 -41.80
N SER A 152 -0.37 -3.11 -42.33
CA SER A 152 -0.85 -4.32 -41.68
C SER A 152 0.32 -5.24 -41.32
N GLY A 153 0.38 -5.75 -40.09
CA GLY A 153 1.30 -6.84 -39.76
C GLY A 153 1.28 -7.24 -38.29
N GLY A 154 0.62 -8.36 -38.00
CA GLY A 154 1.11 -9.32 -37.00
C GLY A 154 0.52 -9.26 -35.61
N SER A 155 -0.68 -9.82 -35.45
CA SER A 155 -1.10 -10.47 -34.20
C SER A 155 -0.21 -11.68 -33.95
N SER A 156 0.50 -11.72 -32.82
CA SER A 156 1.08 -12.94 -32.28
C SER A 156 1.06 -12.88 -30.75
N SER A 157 -0.02 -13.41 -30.20
CA SER A 157 -0.10 -14.00 -28.88
C SER A 157 0.98 -15.07 -28.73
N SER A 158 1.84 -14.94 -27.72
CA SER A 158 2.73 -16.00 -27.26
C SER A 158 2.51 -16.17 -25.76
N ASP A 159 1.46 -16.92 -25.48
CA ASP A 159 1.26 -17.72 -24.27
C ASP A 159 2.15 -18.97 -24.35
N SER A 160 2.40 -19.61 -23.20
CA SER A 160 3.27 -20.78 -22.90
C SER A 160 4.67 -20.42 -22.38
N GLY A 161 5.10 -20.79 -21.18
CA GLY A 161 4.48 -21.58 -20.13
C GLY A 161 5.53 -22.02 -19.11
N VAL A 162 5.23 -21.88 -17.82
CA VAL A 162 5.86 -22.67 -16.75
C VAL A 162 4.72 -23.17 -15.86
N GLY A 163 4.62 -24.49 -15.79
CA GLY A 163 3.51 -25.20 -15.17
C GLY A 163 3.50 -25.19 -13.65
N GLY A 164 2.31 -25.46 -13.12
CA GLY A 164 2.06 -25.69 -11.70
C GLY A 164 0.59 -26.02 -11.53
N GLY A 165 0.28 -27.31 -11.42
CA GLY A 165 -1.09 -27.83 -11.50
C GLY A 165 -1.97 -27.48 -10.29
N ALA A 166 -3.27 -27.64 -10.55
CA ALA A 166 -4.30 -28.13 -9.63
C ALA A 166 -4.36 -27.53 -8.22
N GLY A 167 -5.43 -26.79 -7.95
CA GLY A 167 -5.93 -26.67 -6.59
C GLY A 167 -6.84 -25.46 -6.38
N SER A 168 -8.15 -25.70 -6.43
CA SER A 168 -9.10 -24.88 -5.66
C SER A 168 -8.63 -24.78 -4.22
N VAL A 169 -8.24 -23.60 -3.75
CA VAL A 169 -8.16 -23.30 -2.31
C VAL A 169 -8.26 -21.79 -2.08
N LEU A 170 -9.44 -21.39 -1.62
CA LEU A 170 -9.64 -20.48 -0.47
C LEU A 170 -9.01 -19.08 -0.58
N GLY A 171 -9.88 -18.09 -0.73
CA GLY A 171 -9.64 -16.75 -0.21
C GLY A 171 -9.39 -16.82 1.30
N VAL A 172 -8.14 -16.98 1.70
CA VAL A 172 -7.62 -16.74 3.05
C VAL A 172 -6.16 -16.33 2.90
N SER A 173 -5.91 -15.07 2.57
CA SER A 173 -4.62 -14.44 2.86
C SER A 173 -4.84 -13.10 3.57
N ALA A 174 -5.82 -13.09 4.45
CA ALA A 174 -5.71 -12.40 5.72
C ALA A 174 -5.50 -13.49 6.78
N LEU A 175 -4.31 -14.09 6.78
CA LEU A 175 -3.76 -14.51 8.07
C LEU A 175 -3.58 -13.19 8.80
N ALA A 176 -4.59 -12.81 9.59
CA ALA A 176 -4.39 -11.91 10.71
C ALA A 176 -3.06 -12.34 11.34
N GLU A 177 -2.17 -11.38 11.57
CA GLU A 177 -0.94 -11.60 12.31
C GLU A 177 -1.36 -12.07 13.70
N THR A 178 -1.62 -13.37 13.82
CA THR A 178 -2.05 -14.01 15.05
C THR A 178 -0.88 -13.83 15.97
N GLY A 179 -1.05 -12.98 16.99
CA GLY A 179 -0.01 -12.67 17.95
C GLY A 179 0.75 -13.94 18.30
N SER A 180 2.08 -13.91 18.06
CA SER A 180 3.08 -14.98 18.23
C SER A 180 2.57 -16.42 18.13
N ALA A 181 3.12 -17.26 17.26
CA ALA A 181 2.82 -18.71 17.23
C ALA A 181 2.85 -19.40 18.62
N ARG A 182 3.60 -18.82 19.58
CA ARG A 182 3.61 -19.21 21.00
C ARG A 182 2.25 -19.05 21.70
N THR A 183 1.51 -17.98 21.42
CA THR A 183 0.19 -17.69 22.01
C THR A 183 -0.88 -18.64 21.49
N ILE A 184 -0.88 -18.97 20.20
CA ILE A 184 -1.78 -19.98 19.64
C ILE A 184 -1.52 -21.36 20.26
N LEU A 185 -0.24 -21.75 20.37
CA LEU A 185 0.14 -23.02 20.98
C LEU A 185 -0.29 -23.09 22.44
N ALA A 186 -0.17 -21.99 23.18
CA ALA A 186 -0.61 -21.90 24.57
C ALA A 186 -2.13 -22.12 24.70
N PHE A 187 -2.94 -21.50 23.85
CA PHE A 187 -4.40 -21.70 23.88
C PHE A 187 -4.82 -23.13 23.54
N LEU A 188 -4.14 -23.80 22.59
CA LEU A 188 -4.41 -25.20 22.25
C LEU A 188 -4.07 -26.14 23.41
N ILE A 189 -2.95 -25.92 24.10
CA ILE A 189 -2.55 -26.74 25.25
C ILE A 189 -3.54 -26.55 26.41
N ILE A 190 -3.94 -25.30 26.69
CA ILE A 190 -4.91 -24.99 27.75
C ILE A 190 -6.28 -25.61 27.41
N GLY A 191 -6.76 -25.46 26.18
CA GLY A 191 -8.01 -26.08 25.73
C GLY A 191 -8.00 -27.61 25.82
N GLY A 192 -6.87 -28.24 25.45
CA GLY A 192 -6.67 -29.69 25.59
C GLY A 192 -6.72 -30.18 27.03
N LEU A 193 -6.10 -29.44 27.96
CA LEU A 193 -6.14 -29.76 29.40
C LEU A 193 -7.56 -29.65 29.97
N PHE A 194 -8.35 -28.66 29.56
CA PHE A 194 -9.76 -28.54 29.97
C PHE A 194 -10.62 -29.68 29.44
N ALA A 195 -10.45 -30.07 28.18
CA ALA A 195 -11.16 -31.20 27.59
C ALA A 195 -10.83 -32.52 28.31
N PHE A 196 -9.56 -32.73 28.65
CA PHE A 196 -9.10 -33.91 29.39
C PHE A 196 -9.66 -33.96 30.83
N ALA A 197 -9.67 -32.81 31.53
CA ALA A 197 -10.25 -32.72 32.87
C ALA A 197 -11.77 -32.96 32.84
N ALA A 198 -12.49 -32.43 31.86
CA ALA A 198 -13.91 -32.67 31.66
C ALA A 198 -14.22 -34.14 31.36
N TYR A 199 -13.39 -34.80 30.53
CA TYR A 199 -13.50 -36.23 30.25
C TYR A 199 -13.33 -37.09 31.52
N LYS A 200 -12.33 -36.78 32.34
CA LYS A 200 -12.08 -37.48 33.62
C LYS A 200 -13.22 -37.30 34.62
N LEU A 201 -13.80 -36.10 34.71
CA LEU A 201 -14.93 -35.79 35.59
C LEU A 201 -16.24 -36.45 35.16
N ARG A 202 -16.40 -36.80 33.88
CA ARG A 202 -17.57 -37.51 33.35
C ARG A 202 -17.54 -39.02 33.62
N ARG A 203 -16.37 -39.56 33.99
CA ARG A 203 -16.11 -41.00 34.14
C ARG A 203 -16.05 -41.45 35.61
N GLN A 204 -16.24 -40.53 36.55
CA GLN A 204 -16.39 -40.77 38.00
C GLN A 204 -17.84 -40.50 38.39
#